data_AF-A0A3C1L5B5-F1
#
_entry.id   AF-A0A3C1L5B5-F1
#
_cell.length_a   1.000
_cell.length_b   1.000
_cell.length_c   1.000
_cell.angle_alpha   90.00
_cell.angle_beta   90.00
_cell.angle_gamma   90.00
#
_symmetry.space_group_name_H-M   'P 1'
#
loop_
_entity.id
_entity.type
_entity.pdbx_description
1 polymer ?
#
loop_
_entity_poly.entity_id
_entity_poly.type
_entity_poly.pdbx_seq_one_letter_code
_entity_poly.pdbx_strand_id
1 'polypeptide(L)' 'MTTSRVDLNCDVGEGYGAWPGGPDEVLMQQATSVNVACGYHAGDPSIMRRTCAL' A
#
# COMPACT_ATOMS: atom_id res chain seq x y z
N MET A 1 1.81 28.74 18.20
CA MET A 1 2.35 27.92 17.09
C MET A 1 1.17 27.23 16.42
N THR A 2 0.97 27.42 15.12
CA THR A 2 -0.02 26.67 14.35
C THR A 2 0.60 25.34 13.93
N THR A 3 -0.06 24.23 14.24
CA THR A 3 0.34 22.90 13.77
C THR A 3 0.00 22.75 12.29
N SER A 4 1.02 22.49 11.46
CA SER A 4 0.83 22.11 10.06
C SER A 4 0.47 20.63 9.99
N ARG A 5 -0.60 20.30 9.25
CA ARG A 5 -0.99 18.91 8.95
C ARG A 5 -0.56 18.56 7.52
N VAL A 6 0.09 17.42 7.36
CA VAL A 6 0.54 16.88 6.07
C VAL A 6 0.05 15.43 5.95
N ASP A 7 -0.23 15.01 4.73
CA ASP A 7 -0.47 13.61 4.38
C ASP A 7 0.85 12.94 3.99
N LEU A 8 1.11 11.76 4.56
CA LEU A 8 2.19 10.88 4.16
C LEU A 8 1.57 9.65 3.49
N ASN A 9 1.90 9.44 2.21
CA ASN A 9 1.44 8.28 1.47
C ASN A 9 2.58 7.33 1.09
N CYS A 10 2.22 6.07 0.84
CA CYS A 10 3.10 5.05 0.29
C CYS A 10 2.34 4.15 -0.69
N ASP A 11 3.08 3.56 -1.61
CA ASP A 11 2.58 2.54 -2.54
C ASP A 11 2.59 1.18 -1.85
N VAL A 12 1.49 0.41 -2.02
CA VAL A 12 1.25 -0.88 -1.39
C VAL A 12 0.58 -1.85 -2.37
N GLY A 13 0.62 -3.13 -2.07
CA GLY A 13 0.03 -4.17 -2.92
C GLY A 13 0.79 -4.35 -4.23
N GLU A 14 2.07 -3.96 -4.28
CA GLU A 14 2.91 -3.99 -5.48
C GLU A 14 3.58 -5.36 -5.75
N GLY A 15 3.14 -6.42 -5.07
CA GLY A 15 3.54 -7.79 -5.41
C GLY A 15 2.85 -8.30 -6.70
N TYR A 16 3.25 -9.47 -7.19
CA TYR A 16 2.59 -10.16 -8.31
C TYR A 16 2.84 -11.67 -8.30
N GLY A 17 1.78 -12.48 -8.27
CA GLY A 17 1.86 -13.94 -8.30
C GLY A 17 2.63 -14.48 -7.09
N ALA A 18 3.76 -15.15 -7.33
CA ALA A 18 4.61 -15.68 -6.27
C ALA A 18 5.52 -14.61 -5.61
N TRP A 19 5.58 -13.39 -6.16
CA TRP A 19 6.40 -12.30 -5.64
C TRP A 19 5.57 -11.46 -4.69
N PRO A 20 5.84 -11.47 -3.37
CA PRO A 20 4.92 -10.90 -2.38
C PRO A 20 4.87 -9.36 -2.37
N GLY A 21 5.84 -8.66 -2.96
CA GLY A 21 5.93 -7.20 -2.90
C GLY A 21 6.71 -6.69 -1.68
N GLY A 22 6.42 -5.44 -1.27
CA GLY A 22 7.05 -4.76 -0.13
C GLY A 22 6.42 -5.09 1.23
N PRO A 23 6.92 -4.49 2.32
CA PRO A 23 6.39 -4.70 3.68
C PRO A 23 5.13 -3.85 3.95
N ASP A 24 4.05 -4.09 3.20
CA ASP A 24 2.81 -3.28 3.20
C ASP A 24 2.25 -3.00 4.60
N GLU A 25 2.15 -4.01 5.47
CA GLU A 25 1.58 -3.88 6.83
C GLU A 25 2.37 -2.89 7.69
N VAL A 26 3.71 -2.90 7.57
CA VAL A 26 4.57 -1.98 8.33
C VAL A 26 4.47 -0.56 7.78
N LEU A 27 4.37 -0.42 6.45
CA LEU A 27 4.24 0.89 5.80
C LEU A 27 2.89 1.55 6.10
N MET A 28 1.80 0.78 6.09
CA MET A 28 0.46 1.25 6.42
C MET A 28 0.34 1.80 7.84
N GLN A 29 1.12 1.27 8.79
CA GLN A 29 1.15 1.79 10.16
C GLN A 29 1.82 3.17 10.28
N GLN A 30 2.61 3.58 9.28
CA GLN A 30 3.32 4.87 9.28
C GLN A 30 2.63 5.92 8.40
N ALA A 31 1.90 5.48 7.36
CA ALA A 31 1.26 6.34 6.38
C ALA A 31 -0.14 6.80 6.84
N THR A 32 -0.57 7.96 6.35
CA THR A 32 -1.96 8.45 6.52
C THR A 32 -2.86 8.04 5.37
N SER A 33 -2.28 7.82 4.19
CA SER A 33 -2.96 7.35 2.98
C SER A 33 -2.11 6.29 2.29
N VAL A 34 -2.71 5.42 1.48
CA VAL A 34 -1.99 4.42 0.69
C VAL A 34 -2.51 4.32 -0.74
N ASN A 35 -1.61 4.05 -1.68
CA ASN A 35 -1.93 3.84 -3.08
C ASN A 35 -1.83 2.35 -3.39
N VAL A 36 -2.96 1.69 -3.68
CA VAL A 36 -3.00 0.26 -3.95
C VAL A 36 -2.78 0.00 -5.45
N ALA A 37 -1.87 -0.89 -5.80
CA ALA A 37 -1.67 -1.29 -7.20
C ALA A 37 -2.91 -1.96 -7.81
N CYS A 38 -3.11 -1.78 -9.12
CA CYS A 38 -4.37 -2.12 -9.80
C CYS A 38 -4.26 -3.24 -10.85
N GLY A 39 -3.15 -3.98 -10.90
CA GLY A 39 -3.03 -5.17 -11.74
C GLY A 39 -2.36 -4.98 -13.09
N TYR A 40 -1.82 -3.78 -13.39
CA TYR A 40 -1.12 -3.52 -14.65
C TYR A 40 0.39 -3.51 -14.47
N HIS A 41 0.94 -2.59 -13.67
CA HIS A 41 2.37 -2.55 -13.38
C HIS A 41 2.75 -3.49 -12.23
N ALA A 42 1.81 -3.70 -11.30
CA ALA A 42 1.92 -4.59 -10.15
C ALA A 42 0.51 -4.88 -9.58
N GLY A 43 0.44 -5.76 -8.59
CA GLY A 43 -0.79 -6.24 -7.98
C GLY A 43 -1.42 -7.38 -8.79
N ASP A 44 -2.08 -8.29 -8.11
CA ASP A 44 -2.99 -9.27 -8.71
C ASP A 44 -4.27 -9.35 -7.87
N PRO A 45 -5.35 -9.98 -8.36
CA PRO A 45 -6.63 -9.98 -7.64
C PRO A 45 -6.52 -10.50 -6.19
N SER A 46 -5.61 -11.43 -5.92
CA SER A 46 -5.41 -11.98 -4.58
C SER A 46 -4.63 -11.04 -3.67
N ILE A 47 -3.60 -10.38 -4.20
CA ILE A 47 -2.80 -9.37 -3.50
C ILE A 47 -3.65 -8.15 -3.21
N MET A 48 -4.34 -7.58 -4.21
CA MET A 48 -5.22 -6.42 -4.03
C MET A 48 -6.25 -6.66 -2.92
N ARG A 49 -6.88 -7.86 -2.92
CA ARG A 49 -7.85 -8.23 -1.88
C ARG A 49 -7.21 -8.30 -0.50
N ARG A 50 -6.00 -8.86 -0.39
CA ARG A 50 -5.27 -8.92 0.88
C ARG A 50 -4.87 -7.52 1.35
N THR A 51 -4.28 -6.71 0.48
CA THR A 51 -3.83 -5.35 0.79
C THR A 51 -4.98 -4.47 1.28
N CYS A 52 -6.17 -4.54 0.66
CA CYS A 52 -7.34 -3.79 1.12
C CYS A 52 -7.96 -4.30 2.44
N ALA A 53 -7.52 -5.46 2.94
CA ALA A 53 -8.01 -6.05 4.20
C ALA A 53 -7.03 -5.85 5.38
N LEU A 54 -5.86 -5.25 5.12
CA LEU A 54 -4.91 -4.76 6.12
C LEU A 54 -5.43 -3.46 6.74
#